data_AF-A0A195CPU4-F1
#
_entry.id   AF-A0A195CPU4-F1
#
_cell.length_a   1.000
_cell.length_b   1.000
_cell.length_c   1.000
_cell.angle_alpha   90.00
_cell.angle_beta   90.00
_cell.angle_gamma   90.00
#
_symmetry.space_group_name_H-M   'P 1'
#
loop_
_entity.id
_entity.type
_entity.pdbx_description
1 polymer ?
#
loop_
_entity_poly.entity_id
_entity_poly.type
_entity_poly.pdbx_seq_one_letter_code
_entity_poly.pdbx_strand_id
1 'polypeptide(L)' 'KERTSKQERADILSMGQYFQDIFSEHLAPLKLEFGYVCENPIEWEQRFERKDFDNNRFSGKVKWGSRNGEYGEQYWDLNH' A
#
# COMPACT_ATOMS: atom_id res chain seq x y z
N LYS A 1 40.09 -9.54 0.67
CA LYS A 1 38.93 -9.35 -0.25
C LYS A 1 37.60 -9.37 0.53
N GLU A 2 37.56 -8.83 1.77
CA GLU A 2 36.45 -9.05 2.74
C GLU A 2 35.83 -7.73 3.24
N ARG A 3 36.45 -6.57 2.97
CA ARG A 3 35.92 -5.26 3.37
C ARG A 3 34.75 -4.79 2.50
N THR A 4 34.72 -5.19 1.23
CA THR A 4 33.66 -4.82 0.28
C THR A 4 32.30 -5.39 0.70
N SER A 5 32.25 -6.62 1.22
CA SER A 5 30.98 -7.28 1.55
C SER A 5 30.29 -6.76 2.81
N LYS A 6 31.03 -6.12 3.74
CA LYS A 6 30.44 -5.50 4.93
C LYS A 6 29.84 -4.14 4.59
N GLN A 7 30.49 -3.39 3.70
CA GLN A 7 29.98 -2.13 3.19
C GLN A 7 28.73 -2.36 2.34
N GLU A 8 28.74 -3.32 1.40
CA GLU A 8 27.56 -3.66 0.60
C GLU A 8 26.37 -4.12 1.45
N ARG A 9 26.62 -4.91 2.51
CA ARG A 9 25.55 -5.31 3.46
C ARG A 9 25.02 -4.13 4.27
N ALA A 10 25.90 -3.24 4.72
CA ALA A 10 25.50 -2.02 5.40
C ALA A 10 24.73 -1.08 4.48
N ASP A 11 25.13 -1.00 3.20
CA ASP A 11 24.46 -0.19 2.19
C ASP A 11 23.06 -0.77 1.87
N ILE A 12 22.93 -2.09 1.70
CA ILE A 12 21.63 -2.79 1.55
C ILE A 12 20.74 -2.61 2.80
N LEU A 13 21.32 -2.68 4.00
CA LEU A 13 20.60 -2.41 5.25
C LEU A 13 20.24 -0.92 5.38
N SER A 14 21.04 0.00 4.81
CA SER A 14 20.83 1.45 4.84
C SER A 14 19.84 1.95 3.79
N MET A 15 19.69 1.22 2.67
CA MET A 15 18.64 1.43 1.68
C MET A 15 17.25 1.17 2.25
N GLY A 16 17.20 0.52 3.42
CA GLY A 16 16.03 0.22 4.21
C GLY A 16 15.05 -0.73 3.53
N GLN A 17 14.26 -1.42 4.35
CA GLN A 17 13.41 -2.49 3.84
C GLN A 17 12.23 -1.88 3.08
N TYR A 18 12.11 -2.28 1.82
CA TYR A 18 10.94 -2.01 1.01
C TYR A 18 9.99 -3.19 1.13
N PHE A 19 8.74 -2.92 1.46
CA PHE A 19 7.67 -3.89 1.48
C PHE A 19 6.56 -3.45 0.54
N GLN A 20 6.03 -4.38 -0.24
CA GLN A 20 4.80 -4.18 -0.99
C GLN A 20 4.04 -5.50 -1.04
N ASP A 21 2.76 -5.44 -0.70
CA ASP A 21 1.80 -6.52 -0.87
C ASP A 21 0.58 -6.01 -1.63
N ILE A 22 0.04 -6.85 -2.51
CA ILE A 22 -1.10 -6.54 -3.38
C ILE A 22 -2.11 -7.64 -3.20
N PHE A 23 -3.37 -7.27 -3.00
CA PHE A 23 -4.47 -8.21 -2.93
C PHE A 23 -5.59 -7.83 -3.90
N SER A 24 -6.33 -8.84 -4.34
CA SER A 24 -7.51 -8.70 -5.18
C SER A 24 -8.40 -9.91 -4.94
N GLU A 25 -9.66 -9.67 -4.62
CA GLU A 25 -10.64 -10.69 -4.28
C GLU A 25 -12.00 -10.38 -4.90
N HIS A 26 -12.64 -11.42 -5.43
CA HIS A 26 -14.04 -11.33 -5.86
C HIS A 26 -14.93 -11.82 -4.72
N LEU A 27 -15.58 -10.90 -4.00
CA LEU A 27 -16.56 -11.23 -2.95
C LEU A 27 -17.84 -11.84 -3.53
N ALA A 28 -18.15 -11.49 -4.78
CA ALA A 28 -19.23 -12.03 -5.60
C ALA A 28 -18.84 -11.84 -7.08
N PRO A 29 -19.55 -12.47 -8.05
CA PRO A 29 -19.21 -12.32 -9.47
C PRO A 29 -19.12 -10.85 -9.95
N LEU A 30 -19.91 -9.97 -9.34
CA LEU A 30 -20.01 -8.55 -9.67
C LEU A 30 -19.56 -7.63 -8.51
N LYS A 31 -18.78 -8.17 -7.56
CA LYS A 31 -18.21 -7.40 -6.43
C LYS A 31 -16.73 -7.71 -6.28
N LEU A 32 -15.91 -6.70 -6.54
CA LEU A 32 -14.44 -6.79 -6.49
C LEU A 32 -13.91 -5.92 -5.37
N GLU A 33 -12.98 -6.46 -4.58
CA GLU A 33 -12.13 -5.71 -3.68
C GLU A 33 -10.68 -5.86 -4.10
N PHE A 34 -9.92 -4.77 -4.01
CA PHE A 34 -8.51 -4.78 -4.35
C PHE A 34 -7.78 -3.65 -3.64
N GLY A 35 -6.46 -3.76 -3.58
CA GLY A 35 -5.64 -2.76 -2.94
C GLY A 35 -4.22 -3.23 -2.70
N TYR A 36 -3.51 -2.45 -1.91
CA TYR A 36 -2.14 -2.74 -1.56
C TYR A 36 -1.76 -2.14 -0.21
N VAL A 37 -0.66 -2.66 0.33
CA VAL A 37 0.09 -2.05 1.41
C VAL A 37 1.52 -1.93 0.93
N CYS A 38 2.11 -0.74 1.04
CA CYS A 38 3.52 -0.53 0.77
C CYS A 38 4.18 0.29 1.87
N GLU A 39 5.46 0.01 2.10
CA GLU A 39 6.30 0.71 3.06
C GLU A 39 7.72 0.84 2.49
N ASN A 40 8.28 2.02 2.64
CA ASN A 40 9.68 2.30 2.43
C ASN A 40 10.23 3.08 3.65
N PRO A 41 11.54 3.33 3.74
CA PRO A 41 12.12 3.97 4.93
C PRO A 41 11.69 5.41 5.21
N ILE A 42 10.96 6.03 4.28
CA ILE A 42 10.51 7.42 4.33
C ILE A 42 9.00 7.48 4.58
N GLU A 43 8.23 6.58 3.97
CA GLU A 43 6.77 6.63 3.95
C GLU A 43 6.12 5.25 3.78
N TRP A 44 4.84 5.18 4.14
CA TRP A 44 3.99 4.03 3.93
C TRP A 44 2.63 4.46 3.39
N GLU A 45 2.00 3.62 2.59
CA GLU A 45 0.62 3.78 2.13
C GLU A 45 -0.13 2.45 2.21
N GLN A 46 -1.40 2.52 2.61
CA GLN A 46 -2.35 1.44 2.57
C GLN A 46 -3.61 1.90 1.83
N ARG A 47 -3.96 1.20 0.76
CA ARG A 47 -5.11 1.51 -0.09
C ARG A 47 -6.02 0.29 -0.20
N PHE A 48 -7.33 0.50 -0.03
CA PHE A 48 -8.36 -0.49 -0.31
C PHE A 48 -9.47 0.15 -1.13
N GLU A 49 -9.88 -0.54 -2.18
CA GLU A 49 -10.97 -0.12 -3.06
C GLU A 49 -11.96 -1.28 -3.25
N ARG A 50 -13.24 -0.93 -3.36
CA ARG A 50 -14.34 -1.84 -3.62
C ARG A 50 -15.17 -1.33 -4.80
N LYS A 51 -15.45 -2.22 -5.74
CA LYS A 51 -16.36 -2.01 -6.86
C LYS A 51 -17.54 -2.96 -6.72
N ASP A 52 -18.73 -2.41 -6.58
CA ASP A 52 -20.00 -3.14 -6.63
C ASP A 52 -20.70 -2.79 -7.95
N PHE A 53 -20.57 -3.67 -8.94
CA PHE A 53 -21.11 -3.44 -10.27
C PHE A 53 -22.64 -3.58 -10.32
N ASP A 54 -23.26 -4.32 -9.39
CA ASP A 54 -24.72 -4.45 -9.31
C ASP A 54 -25.37 -3.11 -8.92
N ASN A 55 -24.71 -2.38 -8.01
CA ASN A 55 -25.21 -1.11 -7.47
C ASN A 55 -24.53 0.12 -8.07
N ASN A 56 -23.69 -0.04 -9.10
CA ASN A 56 -22.84 1.00 -9.69
C ASN A 56 -22.10 1.86 -8.64
N ARG A 57 -21.62 1.20 -7.58
CA ARG A 57 -21.05 1.86 -6.40
C ARG A 57 -19.55 1.61 -6.30
N PHE A 58 -18.82 2.68 -6.09
CA PHE A 58 -17.36 2.68 -6.00
C PHE A 58 -16.95 3.31 -4.67
N SER A 59 -16.28 2.55 -3.83
CA SER A 59 -15.84 3.08 -2.52
C SER A 59 -14.40 2.71 -2.25
N GLY A 60 -13.76 3.46 -1.38
CA GLY A 60 -12.38 3.19 -1.03
C GLY A 60 -11.90 4.00 0.15
N LYS A 61 -10.72 3.61 0.61
CA LYS A 61 -9.97 4.28 1.66
C LYS A 61 -8.49 4.25 1.33
N VAL A 62 -7.80 5.32 1.69
CA VAL A 62 -6.33 5.38 1.73
C VAL A 62 -5.89 5.89 3.08
N LYS A 63 -4.84 5.28 3.62
CA LYS A 63 -4.09 5.77 4.77
C LYS A 63 -2.64 5.88 4.36
N TRP A 64 -1.97 6.93 4.80
CA TRP A 64 -0.56 7.13 4.54
C TRP A 64 0.11 7.78 5.73
N GLY A 65 1.41 7.59 5.84
CA GLY A 65 2.21 8.28 6.83
C GLY A 65 3.68 8.33 6.46
N SER A 66 4.42 9.20 7.13
CA SER A 66 5.84 9.38 6.92
C SER A 66 6.64 9.13 8.18
N ARG A 67 7.96 8.97 8.02
CA ARG A 67 8.93 8.90 9.11
C ARG A 67 8.92 10.14 10.01
N ASN A 68 8.52 11.30 9.48
CA ASN A 68 8.47 12.56 10.24
C ASN A 68 7.17 12.72 11.05
N GLY A 69 6.26 11.73 10.97
CA GLY A 69 4.98 11.76 11.67
C GLY A 69 3.87 12.49 10.92
N GLU A 70 4.09 12.85 9.64
CA GLU A 70 2.97 13.25 8.79
C GLU A 70 2.05 12.05 8.59
N TYR A 71 0.74 12.31 8.57
CA TYR A 71 -0.27 11.27 8.50
C TYR A 71 -1.54 11.79 7.83
N GLY A 72 -2.20 10.93 7.07
CA GLY A 72 -3.51 11.23 6.53
C GLY A 72 -4.36 9.99 6.28
N GLU A 73 -5.66 10.21 6.34
CA GLU A 73 -6.67 9.25 5.91
C GLU A 73 -7.66 9.94 4.97
N GLN A 74 -8.04 9.25 3.91
CA GLN A 74 -9.11 9.69 3.03
C GLN A 74 -10.04 8.53 2.72
N TYR A 75 -11.34 8.84 2.70
CA TYR A 75 -12.42 7.90 2.42
C TYR A 75 -13.31 8.49 1.34
N TRP A 76 -13.80 7.63 0.45
CA TRP A 76 -14.79 8.03 -0.56
C TRP A 76 -15.81 6.93 -0.78
N ASP A 77 -17.00 7.36 -1.16
CA ASP A 77 -18.11 6.51 -1.53
C ASP A 77 -18.88 7.23 -2.65
N LEU A 78 -18.71 6.73 -3.86
CA LEU A 78 -19.29 7.28 -5.08
C LEU A 78 -20.42 6.37 -5.53
N ASN A 79 -21.58 6.97 -5.72
CA ASN A 79 -22.74 6.33 -6.31
C ASN A 79 -23.02 7.07 -7.61
N HIS A 80 -22.94 6.38 -8.75
CA HIS A 80 -23.13 6.98 -10.08
C HIS A 80 -24.35 6.37 -10.77
#